data_AF-A0AA87QDM7-F1
#
_entry.id   AF-A0AA87QDM7-F1
#
_cell.length_a   1.000
_cell.length_b   1.000
_cell.length_c   1.000
_cell.angle_alpha   90.00
_cell.angle_beta   90.00
_cell.angle_gamma   90.00
#
_symmetry.space_group_name_H-M   'P 1'
#
loop_
_entity.id
_entity.type
_entity.pdbx_description
1 polymer ?
#
loop_
_entity_poly.entity_id
_entity_poly.type
_entity_poly.pdbx_seq_one_letter_code
_entity_poly.pdbx_strand_id
1 'polypeptide(L)' 'MAVVAERAFTSRSTLQKIEAGDTNVSIGIYAGVLQALGLLDGLSQVADISNDSVGQALASADLPKRVHLKRASGSSRNG' A
#
# COMPACT_ATOMS: atom_id res chain seq x y z
N MET A 1 22.28 12.09 9.89
CA MET A 1 20.86 11.95 10.31
C MET A 1 20.24 13.18 10.98
N ALA A 2 20.99 14.05 11.66
CA ALA A 2 20.41 15.24 12.33
C ALA A 2 19.61 16.16 11.39
N VAL A 3 20.18 16.45 10.22
CA VAL A 3 19.58 17.35 9.22
C VAL A 3 18.26 16.81 8.66
N VAL A 4 18.11 15.49 8.51
CA VAL A 4 16.87 14.88 8.01
C VAL A 4 15.77 14.99 9.06
N ALA A 5 16.08 14.68 10.33
CA ALA A 5 15.13 14.83 11.43
C ALA A 5 14.64 16.28 11.56
N GLU A 6 15.55 17.25 11.47
CA GLU A 6 15.23 18.67 11.50
C GLU A 6 14.33 19.09 10.32
N ARG A 7 14.68 18.71 9.08
CA ARG A 7 13.86 19.00 7.89
C ARG A 7 12.49 18.34 7.91
N ALA A 8 12.38 17.18 8.55
CA ALA A 8 11.13 16.45 8.73
C ALA A 8 10.33 16.90 9.96
N PHE A 9 10.76 17.97 10.65
CA PHE A 9 10.13 18.48 11.87
C PHE A 9 9.95 17.41 12.96
N THR A 10 10.96 16.55 13.13
CA THR A 10 10.93 15.43 14.07
C THR A 10 12.25 15.29 14.84
N SER A 11 12.32 14.34 15.78
CA SER A 11 13.50 14.07 16.58
C SER A 11 14.35 12.93 15.97
N ARG A 12 15.62 12.84 16.38
CA ARG A 12 16.49 11.71 16.00
C ARG A 12 15.94 10.37 16.48
N SER A 13 15.32 10.33 17.66
CA SER A 13 14.74 9.09 18.20
C SER A 13 13.53 8.63 17.39
N THR A 14 12.70 9.56 16.90
CA THR A 14 11.59 9.21 16.00
C THR A 14 12.09 8.75 14.64
N LEU A 15 13.15 9.37 14.09
CA LEU A 15 13.76 8.90 12.84
C LEU A 15 14.30 7.47 12.96
N GLN A 16 14.92 7.11 14.09
CA GLN A 16 15.36 5.74 14.36
C GLN A 16 14.19 4.73 14.42
N LYS A 17 13.06 5.14 15.01
CA LYS A 17 11.84 4.31 15.01
C LYS A 17 11.30 4.07 13.61
N ILE A 18 11.31 5.09 12.77
CA ILE A 18 10.91 5.02 11.36
C ILE A 18 11.80 4.03 10.60
N GLU A 19 13.11 4.10 10.80
CA GLU A 19 14.09 3.16 10.20
C GLU A 19 13.89 1.72 10.68
N ALA A 20 13.47 1.54 11.93
CA ALA A 20 13.11 0.24 12.49
C ALA A 20 11.73 -0.27 12.03
N GLY A 21 10.96 0.54 11.29
CA GLY A 21 9.62 0.17 10.83
C GLY A 21 8.55 0.22 11.94
N ASP A 22 8.74 1.04 12.98
CA ASP A 22 7.79 1.16 14.09
C ASP A 22 6.45 1.76 13.62
N THR A 23 5.42 0.91 13.61
CA THR A 23 4.06 1.25 13.18
C THR A 23 3.33 2.20 14.13
N ASN A 24 3.89 2.47 15.33
CA ASN A 24 3.33 3.47 16.25
C ASN A 24 3.65 4.91 15.83
N VAL A 25 4.59 5.12 14.92
CA VAL A 25 4.88 6.46 14.39
C VAL A 25 3.80 6.85 13.39
N SER A 26 3.24 8.06 13.55
CA SER A 26 2.16 8.50 12.67
C SER A 26 2.61 8.62 11.21
N ILE A 27 1.70 8.29 10.30
CA ILE A 27 1.98 8.33 8.85
C ILE A 27 2.40 9.73 8.35
N GLY A 28 1.93 10.79 9.01
CA GLY A 28 2.34 12.16 8.71
C GLY A 28 3.83 12.41 8.94
N ILE A 29 4.42 11.78 9.97
CA ILE A 29 5.87 11.89 10.22
C ILE A 29 6.66 11.07 9.19
N TYR A 30 6.18 9.88 8.80
CA TYR A 30 6.75 9.14 7.68
C TYR A 30 6.76 9.99 6.40
N ALA A 31 5.65 10.63 6.07
CA ALA A 31 5.55 11.53 4.92
C ALA A 31 6.52 12.72 5.02
N GLY A 32 6.67 13.33 6.20
CA GLY A 32 7.63 14.41 6.44
C GLY A 32 9.08 13.98 6.22
N VAL A 33 9.45 12.78 6.65
CA VAL A 33 10.78 12.20 6.40
C VAL A 33 10.99 11.93 4.91
N LEU A 34 10.01 11.32 4.23
CA LEU A 34 10.07 11.08 2.79
C LEU A 34 10.22 12.40 2.00
N GLN A 35 9.49 13.44 2.39
CA GLN A 35 9.62 14.78 1.80
C GLN A 35 11.02 15.37 2.02
N ALA A 36 11.59 15.25 3.21
CA ALA A 36 12.95 15.73 3.51
C ALA A 36 14.04 15.02 2.68
N LEU A 37 13.75 13.79 2.23
CA LEU A 37 14.61 12.97 1.37
C LEU A 37 14.31 13.10 -0.13
N GLY A 38 13.24 13.83 -0.51
CA GLY A 38 12.81 13.93 -1.92
C GLY A 38 12.13 12.66 -2.45
N LEU A 39 11.57 11.83 -1.57
CA LEU A 39 10.93 10.55 -1.86
C LEU A 39 9.40 10.58 -1.66
N LEU A 40 8.81 11.75 -1.51
CA LEU A 40 7.38 11.87 -1.17
C LEU A 40 6.47 11.24 -2.24
N ASP A 41 6.81 11.38 -3.52
CA ASP A 41 6.00 10.85 -4.63
C ASP A 41 5.84 9.32 -4.55
N GLY A 42 6.86 8.63 -4.03
CA GLY A 42 6.84 7.18 -3.83
C GLY A 42 5.80 6.73 -2.81
N LEU A 43 5.39 7.58 -1.88
CA LEU A 43 4.36 7.24 -0.88
C LEU A 43 3.01 6.90 -1.53
N SER A 44 2.68 7.54 -2.65
CA SER A 44 1.46 7.25 -3.41
C SER A 44 1.47 5.86 -4.07
N GLN A 45 2.66 5.31 -4.31
CA GLN A 45 2.86 4.04 -5.02
C GLN A 45 3.02 2.85 -4.07
N VAL A 46 3.22 3.10 -2.76
CA VAL A 46 3.45 2.06 -1.75
C VAL A 46 2.30 1.04 -1.67
N ALA A 47 1.06 1.49 -1.86
CA ALA A 47 -0.12 0.63 -1.83
C ALA A 47 -0.64 0.25 -3.22
N ASP A 48 0.12 0.53 -4.29
CA ASP A 48 -0.25 0.09 -5.63
C ASP A 48 -0.07 -1.41 -5.76
N ILE A 49 -1.20 -2.12 -5.95
CA ILE A 49 -1.23 -3.57 -6.12
C ILE A 49 -0.31 -3.99 -7.27
N SER A 50 -0.18 -3.18 -8.32
CA SER A 50 0.66 -3.47 -9.49
C SER A 50 2.13 -3.64 -9.12
N ASN A 51 2.57 -2.97 -8.04
CA ASN A 51 3.94 -3.01 -7.52
C ASN A 51 4.12 -4.05 -6.39
N ASP A 52 3.04 -4.65 -5.88
CA ASP A 52 3.07 -5.66 -4.82
C ASP A 52 2.94 -7.08 -5.39
N SER A 53 4.07 -7.61 -5.90
CA SER A 53 4.12 -8.97 -6.45
C SER A 53 3.74 -10.06 -5.44
N VAL A 54 4.03 -9.86 -4.14
CA VAL A 54 3.69 -10.81 -3.08
C VAL A 54 2.19 -10.78 -2.81
N GLY A 55 1.61 -9.59 -2.67
CA GLY A 55 0.17 -9.40 -2.54
C GLY A 55 -0.60 -9.98 -3.73
N GLN A 56 -0.11 -9.77 -4.96
CA GLN A 56 -0.69 -10.37 -6.16
C GLN A 56 -0.64 -11.90 -6.13
N ALA A 57 0.47 -12.50 -5.68
CA ALA A 57 0.60 -13.94 -5.56
C ALA A 57 -0.39 -14.51 -4.52
N LEU A 58 -0.52 -13.84 -3.37
CA LEU A 58 -1.48 -14.22 -2.33
C LEU A 58 -2.92 -14.08 -2.81
N ALA A 59 -3.27 -12.96 -3.45
CA ALA A 59 -4.60 -12.75 -4.01
C ALA A 59 -4.95 -13.78 -5.09
N SER A 60 -3.97 -14.15 -5.93
CA SER A 60 -4.14 -15.19 -6.95
C SER A 60 -4.35 -16.58 -6.33
N ALA A 61 -3.65 -16.88 -5.23
CA ALA A 61 -3.80 -18.14 -4.52
C ALA A 61 -5.17 -18.27 -3.82
N ASP A 62 -5.77 -17.14 -3.41
CA ASP A 62 -7.08 -17.09 -2.75
C ASP A 62 -8.26 -17.14 -3.74
N LEU A 63 -8.00 -17.05 -5.05
CA LEU A 63 -9.06 -17.11 -6.07
C LEU A 63 -9.82 -18.45 -6.04
N PRO A 64 -11.16 -18.44 -6.22
CA PRO A 64 -11.94 -19.65 -6.34
C PRO A 64 -11.49 -20.52 -7.51
N LYS A 65 -11.30 -21.82 -7.27
CA LYS A 65 -10.89 -22.79 -8.31
C LYS A 65 -11.92 -23.01 -9.41
N ARG A 66 -13.18 -22.60 -9.19
CA ARG A 66 -14.29 -22.79 -10.14
C ARG A 66 -15.20 -21.56 -10.14
N VAL A 67 -15.50 -21.05 -11.33
CA VAL A 67 -16.48 -19.98 -11.53
C VAL A 67 -17.82 -20.60 -11.93
N HIS A 68 -18.89 -20.29 -11.20
CA HIS A 68 -20.25 -20.68 -11.58
C HIS A 68 -20.87 -19.56 -12.43
N LEU A 69 -20.93 -19.75 -13.74
CA LEU A 69 -21.65 -18.85 -14.63
C LEU A 69 -23.16 -18.96 -14.35
N LYS A 70 -23.79 -17.85 -13.98
CA LYS A 70 -25.25 -17.80 -13.83
C LYS A 70 -25.86 -18.00 -15.21
N ARG A 71 -26.62 -19.09 -15.39
CA ARG A 71 -27.34 -19.37 -16.64
C ARG A 71 -28.22 -18.17 -16.96
N ALA A 72 -28.02 -17.56 -18.12
CA ALA A 72 -28.97 -16.59 -18.65
C ALA A 72 -30.32 -17.29 -18.76
N SER A 73 -31.32 -16.80 -18.04
CA SER A 73 -32.69 -17.28 -18.13
C SER A 73 -33.15 -17.04 -19.57
N GLY A 74 -33.20 -18.12 -20.36
CA GLY A 74 -33.72 -18.06 -21.72
C GLY A 74 -35.13 -17.50 -21.71
N SER A 75 -35.30 -16.33 -22.33
CA SER A 75 -36.60 -15.90 -22.82
C SER A 75 -37.00 -16.89 -23.92
N SER A 76 -37.82 -17.88 -23.56
CA SER A 76 -38.53 -18.73 -24.50
C SER A 76 -40.01 -18.61 -24.22
N ARG A 77 -40.63 -17.55 -24.75
CA ARG A 77 -42.07 -17.44 -25.00
C ARG A 77 -42.30 -16.68 -26.31
N ASN A 78 -42.10 -17.38 -27.42
CA ASN A 78 -42.86 -17.22 -28.66
C ASN A 78 -43.58 -18.57 -28.84
N GLY A 79 -44.84 -18.70 -29.23
CA GLY A 79 -45.90 -17.83 -29.71
C GLY A 79 -47.02 -18.79 -30.13
#